data_AF-A0A0C9T8N5-F1
#
_entry.id   AF-A0A0C9T8N5-F1
#
_cell.length_a   1.000
_cell.length_b   1.000
_cell.length_c   1.000
_cell.angle_alpha   90.00
_cell.angle_beta   90.00
_cell.angle_gamma   90.00
#
_symmetry.space_group_name_H-M   'P 1'
#
loop_
_entity.id
_entity.type
_entity.pdbx_description
1 polymer ?
#
loop_
_entity_poly.entity_id
_entity_poly.type
_entity_poly.pdbx_seq_one_letter_code
_entity_poly.pdbx_strand_id
1 'polypeptide(L)' 'HTLEPDDWVFPAMGANGVVQPREQLSNDTVHKWIDEATKGAGIPGSFSTHCF' A
#
# COMPACT_ATOMS: atom_id res chain seq x y z
N HIS A 1 -19.62 -7.11 -3.69
CA HIS A 1 -19.72 -5.64 -3.69
C HIS A 1 -18.90 -5.17 -4.88
N THR A 2 -19.47 -4.34 -5.76
CA THR A 2 -18.80 -3.86 -6.98
C THR A 2 -18.16 -2.50 -6.65
N LEU A 3 -16.99 -2.20 -7.19
CA LEU A 3 -16.35 -0.89 -7.01
C LEU A 3 -17.24 0.21 -7.60
N GLU A 4 -17.42 1.31 -6.86
CA GLU A 4 -18.04 2.52 -7.37
C GLU A 4 -17.05 3.29 -8.28
N PRO A 5 -17.52 4.17 -9.19
CA PRO A 5 -16.65 4.94 -10.08
C PRO A 5 -15.59 5.78 -9.36
N ASP A 6 -15.86 6.21 -8.13
CA ASP A 6 -14.97 7.03 -7.31
C ASP A 6 -14.09 6.21 -6.35
N ASP A 7 -14.24 4.88 -6.36
CA ASP A 7 -13.45 4.01 -5.50
C ASP A 7 -12.07 3.75 -6.11
N TRP A 8 -11.06 3.77 -5.25
CA TRP A 8 -9.73 3.34 -5.62
C TRP A 8 -9.65 1.81 -5.65
N VAL A 9 -8.99 1.27 -6.67
CA VAL A 9 -8.68 -0.17 -6.77
C VAL A 9 -7.77 -0.61 -5.60
N PHE A 10 -6.86 0.28 -5.18
CA PHE A 10 -6.01 0.12 -4.00
C PHE A 10 -6.32 1.22 -2.99
N PRO A 11 -7.36 1.02 -2.15
CA PRO A 11 -7.76 2.01 -1.17
C PRO A 11 -6.83 2.02 0.05
N ALA A 12 -6.80 3.14 0.76
CA ALA A 12 -6.15 3.22 2.05
C ALA A 12 -6.84 2.30 3.08
N MET A 13 -6.07 1.85 4.06
CA MET A 13 -6.57 1.08 5.20
C MET A 13 -6.23 1.82 6.49
N GLY A 14 -7.26 2.12 7.28
CA GLY A 14 -7.09 2.71 8.60
C GLY A 14 -6.38 1.75 9.56
N ALA A 15 -5.77 2.28 10.62
CA ALA A 15 -5.07 1.49 11.64
C ALA A 15 -5.98 0.46 12.35
N ASN A 16 -7.29 0.64 12.29
CA ASN A 16 -8.31 -0.29 12.78
C ASN A 16 -8.66 -1.40 11.78
N GLY A 17 -7.97 -1.49 10.64
CA GLY A 17 -8.24 -2.46 9.57
C GLY A 17 -9.42 -2.11 8.66
N VAL A 18 -10.03 -0.93 8.84
CA VAL A 18 -11.13 -0.47 7.99
C VAL A 18 -10.60 0.04 6.66
N VAL A 19 -11.13 -0.49 5.56
CA VAL A 19 -10.86 -0.01 4.21
C VAL A 19 -11.55 1.34 4.00
N GLN A 20 -10.85 2.28 3.39
CA GLN A 20 -11.35 3.61 3.01
C GLN A 20 -11.41 3.71 1.48
N PRO A 21 -12.53 3.29 0.82
CA PRO A 21 -12.59 3.14 -0.63
C PRO A 21 -12.25 4.41 -1.42
N ARG A 22 -12.55 5.58 -0.87
CA ARG A 22 -12.37 6.89 -1.52
C ARG A 22 -11.02 7.56 -1.19
N GLU A 23 -10.16 6.89 -0.44
CA GLU A 23 -8.82 7.36 -0.14
C GLU A 23 -7.78 6.50 -0.86
N GLN A 24 -6.86 7.15 -1.57
CA GLN A 24 -5.80 6.46 -2.30
C GLN A 24 -4.73 5.95 -1.32
N LEU A 25 -4.28 4.71 -1.50
CA LEU A 25 -3.07 4.23 -0.84
C LEU A 25 -1.85 5.05 -1.28
N SER A 26 -1.12 5.64 -0.32
CA SER A 26 0.04 6.47 -0.63
C SER A 26 1.27 5.63 -1.03
N ASN A 27 2.11 6.18 -1.92
CA ASN A 27 3.39 5.55 -2.28
C ASN A 27 4.30 5.33 -1.06
N ASP A 28 4.30 6.26 -0.10
CA ASP A 28 5.05 6.11 1.15
C ASP A 28 4.59 4.89 1.95
N THR A 29 3.28 4.60 1.95
CA THR A 29 2.73 3.42 2.62
C THR A 29 3.14 2.14 1.90
N VAL A 30 3.10 2.14 0.57
CA VAL A 30 3.58 1.01 -0.25
C VAL A 30 5.06 0.74 0.02
N HIS A 31 5.89 1.78 0.01
CA HIS A 31 7.33 1.67 0.28
C HIS A 31 7.61 1.10 1.67
N LYS A 32 6.91 1.63 2.69
CA LYS A 32 7.00 1.12 4.06
C LYS A 32 6.62 -0.36 4.15
N TRP A 33 5.56 -0.81 3.46
CA TRP A 33 5.18 -2.22 3.48
C TRP A 33 6.22 -3.12 2.82
N ILE A 34 6.86 -2.65 1.75
CA ILE A 34 7.96 -3.37 1.11
C ILE A 34 9.16 -3.48 2.07
N ASP A 35 9.51 -2.40 2.75
CA ASP A 35 10.60 -2.40 3.74
C ASP A 35 10.35 -3.39 4.87
N GLU A 36 9.14 -3.39 5.44
CA GLU A 36 8.79 -4.31 6.53
C GLU A 36 8.76 -5.77 6.06
N ALA A 37 8.23 -6.03 4.85
CA ALA A 37 8.18 -7.38 4.29
C ALA A 37 9.59 -7.93 4.00
N THR A 38 10.47 -7.12 3.42
CA THR A 38 11.84 -7.53 3.06
C THR A 38 12.70 -7.74 4.31
N LYS A 39 12.57 -6.86 5.30
CA LYS A 39 13.18 -7.02 6.63
C LYS A 39 12.70 -8.29 7.32
N GLY A 40 11.38 -8.56 7.32
CA GLY A 40 10.81 -9.77 7.90
C GLY A 40 11.27 -11.07 7.21
N ALA A 41 11.52 -11.00 5.90
CA ALA A 41 12.03 -12.12 5.11
C ALA A 41 13.57 -12.26 5.14
N GLY A 42 14.29 -11.32 5.76
CA GLY A 42 15.76 -11.31 5.76
C GLY A 42 16.38 -11.04 4.39
N ILE A 43 15.65 -10.38 3.50
CA ILE A 43 16.12 -10.04 2.15
C ILE A 43 16.99 -8.78 2.24
N PRO A 44 18.28 -8.84 1.87
CA PRO A 44 19.15 -7.67 1.90
C PRO A 44 18.88 -6.74 0.72
N GLY A 45 18.84 -5.42 0.97
CA GLY A 45 18.74 -4.38 -0.06
C GLY A 45 17.78 -3.25 0.32
N SER A 46 17.73 -2.24 -0.54
CA SER A 46 16.74 -1.16 -0.50
C SER A 46 15.89 -1.22 -1.77
N PHE A 47 14.58 -1.26 -1.62
CA PHE A 47 13.65 -1.40 -2.74
C PHE A 47 12.96 -0.07 -2.97
N SER A 48 12.76 0.30 -4.23
CA SER A 48 12.07 1.53 -4.57
C SER A 48 11.08 1.27 -5.69
N THR A 49 9.96 1.99 -5.66
CA THR A 49 8.94 1.98 -6.71
C THR A 49 9.36 2.82 -7.92
N HIS A 50 10.66 3.10 -8.09
CA HIS A 50 11.22 3.93 -9.16
C HIS A 50 11.10 3.24 -10.54
N CYS A 51 9.89 3.24 -11.09
CA CYS A 51 9.61 3.03 -12.51
C CYS A 51 8.44 3.96 -12.88
N PHE A 52 8.66 4.74 -13.95
CA PHE A 52 7.88 5.89 -14.48
C PHE A 52 8.14 7.24 -13.79
#